data_AF-A0A1Q9F3Z2-F1
#
_entry.id   AF-A0A1Q9F3Z2-F1
#
_cell.length_a   1.000
_cell.length_b   1.000
_cell.length_c   1.000
_cell.angle_alpha   90.00
_cell.angle_beta   90.00
_cell.angle_gamma   90.00
#
_symmetry.space_group_name_H-M   'P 1'
#
loop_
_entity.id
_entity.type
_entity.pdbx_description
1 polymer ?
#
loop_
_entity_poly.entity_id
_entity_poly.type
_entity_poly.pdbx_seq_one_letter_code
_entity_poly.pdbx_strand_id
1 'polypeptide(L)'
;MREMQQEVFKKAFETMIEQQLQEVRLTEFRQRLAARKRGKQEVSEGGADDDQWQSYLKRPVPATELSIRSIREAGCMLRFLVCQTSLSVSASEVLGQIAFQEHFPIDGVAQEPSKSTKPMPRWVYGLGACTAMMTVIGLTAWYQVMMVAFMEPPAIGIPP
;
A
#
# COMPACT_ATOMS: atom_id res chain seq x y z
N MET A 1 6.33 1.35 -33.22
CA MET A 1 6.34 2.62 -32.43
C MET A 1 6.03 2.41 -30.95
N ARG A 2 5.05 1.56 -30.55
CA ARG A 2 4.77 1.26 -29.13
C ARG A 2 5.88 0.49 -28.39
N GLU A 3 6.55 -0.44 -29.05
CA GLU A 3 7.63 -1.25 -28.42
C GLU A 3 8.84 -0.39 -28.02
N MET A 4 9.29 0.50 -28.91
CA MET A 4 10.37 1.44 -28.62
C MET A 4 10.03 2.37 -27.44
N GLN A 5 8.76 2.80 -27.31
CA GLN A 5 8.30 3.58 -26.17
C GLN A 5 8.30 2.76 -24.86
N GLN A 6 7.95 1.48 -24.94
CA GLN A 6 8.00 0.57 -23.79
C GLN A 6 9.44 0.33 -23.32
N GLU A 7 10.40 0.14 -24.22
CA GLU A 7 11.81 -0.04 -23.86
C GLU A 7 12.41 1.20 -23.21
N VAL A 8 12.11 2.39 -23.76
CA VAL A 8 12.54 3.67 -23.17
C VAL A 8 11.93 3.84 -21.78
N PHE A 9 10.64 3.53 -21.61
CA PHE A 9 9.99 3.56 -20.31
C PHE A 9 10.63 2.59 -19.33
N LYS A 10 10.87 1.34 -19.74
CA LYS A 10 11.49 0.31 -18.89
C LYS A 10 12.83 0.79 -18.35
N LYS A 11 13.69 1.29 -19.24
CA LYS A 11 15.02 1.77 -18.87
C LYS A 11 14.96 3.00 -17.95
N ALA A 12 14.06 3.94 -18.22
CA ALA A 12 13.86 5.11 -17.38
C ALA A 12 13.31 4.74 -15.98
N PHE A 13 12.35 3.81 -15.93
CA PHE A 13 11.79 3.31 -14.68
C PHE A 13 12.86 2.57 -13.86
N GLU A 14 13.65 1.71 -14.49
CA GLU A 14 14.76 1.01 -13.83
C GLU A 14 15.76 2.00 -13.23
N THR A 15 16.19 2.98 -14.03
CA THR A 15 17.11 4.04 -13.59
C THR A 15 16.54 4.82 -12.41
N MET A 16 15.26 5.19 -12.46
CA MET A 16 14.60 5.95 -11.41
C MET A 16 14.52 5.16 -10.09
N ILE A 17 14.12 3.88 -10.15
CA ILE A 17 14.06 3.03 -8.95
C ILE A 17 15.45 2.82 -8.36
N GLU A 18 16.47 2.58 -9.18
CA GLU A 18 17.85 2.46 -8.71
C GLU A 18 18.35 3.73 -8.04
N GLN A 19 18.08 4.90 -8.64
CA GLN A 19 18.44 6.20 -8.04
C GLN A 19 17.77 6.39 -6.68
N GLN A 20 16.48 6.13 -6.57
CA GLN A 20 15.75 6.25 -5.30
C GLN A 20 16.32 5.31 -4.21
N LEU A 21 16.62 4.06 -4.58
CA LEU A 21 17.23 3.11 -3.64
C LEU A 21 18.64 3.53 -3.23
N GLN A 22 19.43 4.12 -4.14
CA GLN A 22 20.76 4.65 -3.82
C GLN A 22 20.69 5.89 -2.93
N GLU A 23 19.75 6.79 -3.18
CA GLU A 23 19.51 7.99 -2.36
C GLU A 23 19.18 7.60 -0.93
N VAL A 24 18.27 6.64 -0.74
CA VAL A 24 17.93 6.15 0.60
C VAL A 24 19.15 5.57 1.32
N ARG A 25 19.96 4.74 0.65
CA ARG A 25 21.21 4.22 1.23
C ARG A 25 22.19 5.33 1.60
N LEU A 26 22.33 6.36 0.75
CA LEU A 26 23.20 7.50 1.04
C LEU A 26 22.70 8.31 2.23
N THR A 27 21.39 8.50 2.36
CA THR A 27 20.80 9.19 3.52
C THR A 27 21.02 8.38 4.80
N GLU A 28 20.81 7.07 4.77
CA GLU A 28 21.06 6.18 5.91
C GLU A 28 22.54 6.23 6.31
N PHE A 29 23.46 6.17 5.34
CA PHE A 29 24.89 6.30 5.59
C PHE A 29 25.23 7.64 6.25
N ARG A 30 24.69 8.75 5.74
CA ARG A 30 24.89 10.09 6.33
C ARG A 30 24.31 10.20 7.73
N GLN A 31 23.15 9.60 7.99
CA GLN A 31 22.54 9.57 9.32
C GLN A 31 23.41 8.79 10.31
N ARG A 32 23.87 7.59 9.94
CA ARG A 32 24.80 6.80 10.77
C ARG A 32 26.12 7.53 11.01
N LEU A 33 26.67 8.19 9.98
CA LEU A 33 27.88 9.01 10.11
C LEU A 33 27.68 10.20 11.06
N ALA A 34 26.54 10.89 10.97
CA ALA A 34 26.20 12.02 11.84
C ALA A 34 25.97 11.58 13.29
N ALA A 35 25.29 10.45 13.50
CA ALA A 35 25.09 9.86 14.83
C ALA A 35 26.44 9.54 15.49
N ARG A 36 27.37 8.93 14.75
CA ARG A 36 28.72 8.63 15.23
C ARG A 36 29.50 9.90 15.59
N LYS A 37 29.44 10.95 14.75
CA LYS A 37 30.12 12.23 15.04
C LYS A 37 29.61 12.88 16.32
N ARG A 38 28.32 12.72 16.64
CA ARG A 38 27.72 13.22 17.89
C ARG A 38 28.11 12.35 19.09
N GLY A 39 28.06 11.02 18.96
CA GLY A 39 28.42 10.09 20.04
C GLY A 39 29.91 10.14 20.44
N LYS A 40 30.80 10.45 19.49
CA LYS A 40 32.25 10.57 19.75
C LYS A 40 32.63 11.76 20.65
N GLN A 41 31.71 12.68 20.91
CA GLN A 41 31.95 13.88 21.73
C GLN A 41 31.59 13.69 23.21
N GLU A 42 30.80 12.67 23.58
CA GLU A 42 30.32 12.49 24.96
C GLU A 42 30.79 11.22 25.70
N VAL A 43 31.25 10.16 25.02
CA VAL A 43 31.61 8.90 25.72
C VAL A 43 32.93 8.31 25.19
N SER A 44 33.99 8.45 25.98
CA SER A 44 35.34 7.94 25.69
C SER A 44 35.64 6.56 26.32
N GLU A 45 34.62 5.79 26.72
CA GLU A 45 34.81 4.46 27.32
C GLU A 45 33.83 3.44 26.71
N GLY A 46 34.21 2.84 25.58
CA GLY A 46 33.42 1.76 24.98
C GLY A 46 33.79 1.46 23.54
N GLY A 47 34.86 0.69 23.33
CA GLY A 47 35.35 0.28 22.00
C GLY A 47 34.45 -0.67 21.19
N ALA A 48 33.15 -0.75 21.50
CA ALA A 48 32.21 -1.67 20.83
C ALA A 48 31.66 -1.11 19.50
N ASP A 49 31.70 0.21 19.28
CA ASP A 49 31.04 0.85 18.14
C ASP A 49 31.90 0.83 16.83
N ASP A 50 33.22 0.75 16.96
CA ASP A 50 34.12 0.77 15.80
C ASP A 50 34.05 -0.52 14.97
N ASP A 51 33.83 -1.67 15.61
CA ASP A 51 33.67 -2.97 14.93
C ASP A 51 32.35 -3.05 14.15
N GLN A 52 31.28 -2.47 14.69
CA GLN A 52 29.98 -2.40 14.01
C GLN A 52 30.02 -1.47 12.79
N TRP A 53 30.74 -0.35 12.90
CA TRP A 53 30.95 0.55 11.78
C TRP A 53 31.81 -0.08 10.68
N GLN A 54 32.91 -0.75 11.05
CA GLN A 54 33.76 -1.44 10.09
C GLN A 54 33.02 -2.58 9.38
N SER A 55 32.19 -3.34 10.09
CA SER A 55 31.36 -4.38 9.47
C SER A 55 30.30 -3.81 8.54
N TYR A 56 29.72 -2.63 8.86
CA TYR A 56 28.83 -1.91 7.95
C TYR A 56 29.54 -1.48 6.65
N LEU A 57 30.75 -0.92 6.72
CA LEU A 57 31.53 -0.52 5.53
C LEU A 57 31.93 -1.70 4.65
N LYS A 58 32.15 -2.88 5.25
CA LYS A 58 32.48 -4.12 4.52
C LYS A 58 31.25 -4.81 3.92
N ARG A 59 30.03 -4.41 4.31
CA ARG A 59 28.80 -5.04 3.83
C ARG A 59 28.66 -4.76 2.32
N PRO A 60 28.58 -5.80 1.47
CA PRO A 60 28.37 -5.60 0.05
C PRO A 60 27.01 -4.92 -0.18
N VAL A 61 26.98 -4.02 -1.15
CA VAL A 61 25.73 -3.38 -1.57
C VAL A 61 24.84 -4.45 -2.20
N PRO A 62 23.64 -4.71 -1.66
CA PRO A 62 22.77 -5.75 -2.21
C PRO A 62 22.39 -5.39 -3.64
N ALA A 63 22.52 -6.37 -4.53
CA ALA A 63 22.09 -6.23 -5.91
C ALA A 63 20.57 -5.98 -5.93
N THR A 64 20.16 -5.02 -6.77
CA THR A 64 18.74 -4.62 -6.85
C THR A 64 17.94 -5.62 -7.70
N GLU A 65 18.60 -6.28 -8.65
CA GLU A 65 18.04 -7.34 -9.53
C GLU A 65 16.65 -6.98 -10.08
N LEU A 66 16.50 -5.72 -10.50
CA LEU A 66 15.24 -5.19 -10.97
C LEU A 66 14.97 -5.72 -12.38
N SER A 67 13.81 -6.34 -12.59
CA SER A 67 13.34 -6.71 -13.92
C SER A 67 11.84 -6.41 -14.08
N ILE A 68 11.47 -5.78 -15.19
CA ILE A 68 10.07 -5.46 -15.49
C ILE A 68 9.45 -6.61 -16.29
N ARG A 69 8.54 -7.35 -15.66
CA ARG A 69 7.86 -8.51 -16.26
C ARG A 69 6.74 -8.11 -17.20
N SER A 70 5.87 -7.19 -16.78
CA SER A 70 4.73 -6.77 -17.57
C SER A 70 4.33 -5.32 -17.27
N ILE A 71 3.75 -4.65 -18.27
CA ILE A 71 3.20 -3.30 -18.15
C ILE A 71 1.76 -3.37 -18.62
N ARG A 72 0.83 -2.93 -17.78
CA ARG A 72 -0.60 -2.93 -18.07
C ARG A 72 -1.21 -1.59 -17.67
N GLU A 73 -2.04 -1.03 -18.53
CA GLU A 73 -2.93 0.06 -18.14
C GLU A 73 -4.15 -0.53 -17.43
N ALA A 74 -4.46 0.02 -16.25
CA ALA A 74 -5.60 -0.40 -15.44
C ALA A 74 -6.45 0.81 -15.00
N GLY A 75 -7.69 0.52 -14.62
CA GLY A 75 -8.68 1.49 -14.15
C GLY A 75 -9.67 1.95 -15.22
N CYS A 76 -10.94 2.15 -14.83
CA CYS A 76 -12.02 2.58 -15.74
C CYS A 76 -12.22 4.10 -15.78
N MET A 77 -12.20 4.76 -14.62
CA MET A 77 -12.37 6.22 -14.49
C MET A 77 -11.04 6.96 -14.28
N LEU A 78 -10.09 6.35 -13.58
CA LEU A 78 -8.73 6.83 -13.42
C LEU A 78 -7.81 5.83 -14.11
N ARG A 79 -7.05 6.28 -15.11
CA ARG A 79 -6.07 5.43 -15.78
C ARG A 79 -4.78 5.45 -14.98
N PHE A 80 -4.32 4.29 -14.56
CA PHE A 80 -3.03 4.12 -13.92
C PHE A 80 -2.23 3.06 -14.67
N LEU A 81 -0.93 3.31 -14.81
CA LEU A 81 0.01 2.37 -15.36
C LEU A 81 0.46 1.42 -14.25
N VAL A 82 0.21 0.13 -14.42
CA VAL A 82 0.64 -0.93 -13.50
C VAL A 82 1.85 -1.63 -14.11
N CYS A 83 2.97 -1.59 -13.40
CA CYS A 83 4.16 -2.33 -13.76
C CYS A 83 4.34 -3.51 -12.80
N GLN A 84 4.37 -4.72 -13.35
CA GLN A 84 4.75 -5.90 -12.58
C GLN A 84 6.27 -6.02 -12.62
N THR A 85 6.92 -5.80 -11.48
CA THR A 85 8.38 -5.87 -11.32
C THR A 85 8.77 -7.05 -10.46
N SER A 86 9.89 -7.69 -10.77
CA SER A 86 10.62 -8.51 -9.81
C SER A 86 11.85 -7.74 -9.35
N LEU A 87 12.14 -7.81 -8.06
CA LEU A 87 13.28 -7.17 -7.43
C LEU A 87 13.73 -8.03 -6.25
N SER A 88 14.96 -7.81 -5.78
CA SER A 88 15.47 -8.51 -4.59
C SER A 88 14.63 -8.19 -3.36
N VAL A 89 14.52 -9.15 -2.42
CA VAL A 89 13.68 -9.01 -1.21
C VAL A 89 14.04 -7.74 -0.44
N SER A 90 15.35 -7.50 -0.24
CA SER A 90 15.82 -6.28 0.44
C SER A 90 15.44 -4.98 -0.27
N ALA A 91 15.46 -4.95 -1.62
CA ALA A 91 15.02 -3.78 -2.35
C ALA A 91 13.49 -3.60 -2.26
N SER A 92 12.74 -4.70 -2.18
CA SER A 92 11.27 -4.67 -2.08
C SER A 92 10.78 -4.15 -0.74
N GLU A 93 11.48 -4.48 0.34
CA GLU A 93 11.21 -3.94 1.68
C GLU A 93 11.48 -2.44 1.72
N VAL A 94 12.65 -2.01 1.25
CA VAL A 94 13.00 -0.58 1.21
C VAL A 94 12.03 0.21 0.32
N LEU A 95 11.70 -0.31 -0.86
CA LEU A 95 10.72 0.32 -1.74
C LEU A 95 9.32 0.36 -1.10
N GLY A 96 8.95 -0.70 -0.38
CA GLY A 96 7.71 -0.78 0.40
C GLY A 96 7.65 0.27 1.50
N GLN A 97 8.75 0.46 2.24
CA GLN A 97 8.88 1.52 3.26
C GLN A 97 8.76 2.92 2.65
N ILE A 98 9.30 3.15 1.45
CA ILE A 98 9.20 4.45 0.76
C ILE A 98 7.78 4.69 0.26
N ALA A 99 7.19 3.72 -0.44
CA ALA A 99 5.91 3.88 -1.15
C ALA A 99 4.69 3.75 -0.22
N PHE A 100 4.79 2.92 0.80
CA PHE A 100 3.70 2.56 1.71
C PHE A 100 4.17 2.62 3.16
N GLN A 101 4.56 3.81 3.59
CA GLN A 101 4.99 4.07 4.97
C GLN A 101 3.99 3.54 6.01
N GLU A 102 2.69 3.52 5.71
CA GLU A 102 1.66 3.01 6.62
C GLU A 102 1.64 1.49 6.79
N HIS A 103 2.16 0.73 5.81
CA HIS A 103 2.09 -0.73 5.80
C HIS A 103 3.44 -1.39 6.11
N PHE A 104 4.52 -0.67 5.84
CA PHE A 104 5.88 -1.13 6.11
C PHE A 104 6.44 -0.30 7.27
N PRO A 105 6.63 -0.92 8.46
CA PRO A 105 7.23 -0.21 9.57
C PRO A 105 8.63 0.25 9.18
N ILE A 106 8.90 1.53 9.41
CA ILE A 106 10.26 2.07 9.31
C ILE A 106 10.98 1.59 10.58
N ASP A 107 12.05 0.83 10.40
CA ASP A 107 12.83 0.28 11.52
C ASP A 107 13.22 1.40 12.50
N GLY A 108 12.77 1.27 13.75
CA GLY A 108 13.09 2.21 14.85
C GLY A 108 12.18 3.43 14.98
N VAL A 109 11.11 3.57 14.18
CA VAL A 109 10.13 4.66 14.34
C VAL A 109 8.78 4.08 14.79
N ALA A 110 8.31 4.50 15.96
CA ALA A 110 6.96 4.17 16.41
C ALA A 110 5.93 4.80 15.46
N GLN A 111 5.25 3.98 14.67
CA GLN A 111 4.21 4.44 13.77
C GLN A 111 2.90 4.61 14.53
N GLU A 112 2.32 5.81 14.44
CA GLU A 112 0.95 6.03 14.89
C GLU A 112 -0.02 5.30 13.94
N PRO A 113 -1.10 4.69 14.45
CA PRO A 113 -2.08 4.03 13.61
C PRO A 113 -2.63 5.04 12.60
N SER A 114 -2.54 4.69 11.31
CA SER A 114 -3.05 5.49 10.20
C SER A 114 -4.51 5.87 10.48
N LYS A 115 -4.73 7.12 10.89
CA LYS A 115 -6.07 7.72 10.93
C LYS A 115 -6.42 8.01 9.48
N SER A 116 -7.06 7.04 8.82
CA SER A 116 -7.65 7.20 7.49
C SER A 116 -8.71 8.31 7.55
N THR A 117 -8.25 9.53 7.36
CA THR A 117 -9.02 10.79 7.43
C THR A 117 -9.27 11.32 6.02
N LYS A 118 -9.15 10.47 4.98
CA LYS A 118 -9.55 10.85 3.64
C LYS A 118 -11.08 10.95 3.63
N PRO A 119 -11.65 12.14 3.34
CA PRO A 119 -13.10 12.29 3.30
C PRO A 119 -13.66 11.32 2.27
N MET A 120 -14.73 10.61 2.63
CA MET A 120 -15.38 9.68 1.72
C MET A 120 -15.79 10.43 0.44
N PRO A 121 -15.54 9.85 -0.74
CA PRO A 121 -15.86 10.53 -1.98
C PRO A 121 -17.37 10.75 -2.08
N ARG A 122 -17.78 11.92 -2.61
CA ARG A 122 -19.17 12.41 -2.54
C ARG A 122 -20.22 11.42 -3.07
N TRP A 123 -19.85 10.58 -4.04
CA TRP A 123 -20.74 9.57 -4.62
C TRP A 123 -21.16 8.48 -3.62
N VAL A 124 -20.37 8.23 -2.56
CA VAL A 124 -20.67 7.23 -1.52
C VAL A 124 -21.92 7.63 -0.75
N TYR A 125 -22.14 8.92 -0.49
CA TYR A 125 -23.37 9.41 0.15
C TYR A 125 -24.59 9.16 -0.73
N GLY A 126 -24.45 9.35 -2.05
CA GLY A 126 -25.50 9.02 -3.01
C GLY A 126 -25.82 7.53 -3.03
N LEU A 127 -24.79 6.67 -3.01
CA LEU A 127 -24.95 5.23 -2.93
C LEU A 127 -25.67 4.82 -1.64
N GLY A 128 -25.27 5.41 -0.50
CA GLY A 128 -25.89 5.17 0.80
C GLY A 128 -27.38 5.54 0.83
N ALA A 129 -27.74 6.66 0.21
CA ALA A 129 -29.14 7.07 0.07
C ALA A 129 -29.96 6.08 -0.79
N CYS A 130 -29.40 5.62 -1.92
CA CYS A 130 -30.04 4.60 -2.75
C CYS A 130 -30.23 3.27 -2.00
N THR A 131 -29.21 2.84 -1.25
CA THR A 131 -29.32 1.62 -0.42
C THR A 131 -30.39 1.77 0.64
N ALA A 132 -30.45 2.90 1.35
CA ALA A 132 -31.50 3.15 2.35
C ALA A 132 -32.91 3.12 1.72
N MET A 133 -33.08 3.74 0.55
CA MET A 133 -34.35 3.74 -0.17
C MET A 133 -34.80 2.33 -0.57
N MET A 134 -33.90 1.53 -1.12
CA MET A 134 -34.21 0.14 -1.51
C MET A 134 -34.57 -0.73 -0.30
N THR A 135 -33.90 -0.53 0.85
CA THR A 135 -34.23 -1.22 2.09
C THR A 135 -35.64 -0.88 2.57
N VAL A 136 -36.03 0.39 2.53
CA VAL A 136 -37.39 0.82 2.89
C VAL A 136 -38.42 0.19 1.96
N ILE A 137 -38.19 0.21 0.64
CA ILE A 137 -39.09 -0.42 -0.34
C ILE A 137 -39.22 -1.92 -0.04
N GLY A 138 -38.11 -2.61 0.20
CA GLY A 138 -38.10 -4.03 0.57
C GLY A 138 -38.91 -4.32 1.84
N LEU A 139 -38.76 -3.51 2.88
CA LEU A 139 -39.52 -3.64 4.13
C LEU A 139 -41.02 -3.40 3.91
N THR A 140 -41.39 -2.40 3.11
CA THR A 140 -42.81 -2.13 2.81
C THR A 140 -43.46 -3.24 2.00
N ALA A 141 -42.74 -3.81 1.02
CA ALA A 141 -43.22 -4.94 0.24
C ALA A 141 -43.41 -6.19 1.12
N TRP A 142 -42.44 -6.47 1.99
CA TRP A 142 -42.53 -7.57 2.95
C TRP A 142 -43.74 -7.39 3.89
N TYR A 143 -43.95 -6.18 4.41
CA TYR A 143 -45.09 -5.87 5.27
C TYR A 143 -46.44 -6.09 4.54
N GLN A 144 -46.55 -5.68 3.28
CA GLN A 144 -47.75 -5.93 2.47
C GLN A 144 -48.03 -7.42 2.28
N VAL A 145 -47.00 -8.22 1.98
CA VAL A 145 -47.12 -9.68 1.84
C VAL A 145 -47.56 -10.32 3.16
N MET A 146 -46.99 -9.90 4.29
CA MET A 146 -47.39 -10.38 5.61
C MET A 146 -48.85 -10.04 5.92
N MET A 147 -49.28 -8.80 5.65
CA MET A 147 -50.67 -8.38 5.89
C MET A 147 -51.68 -9.23 5.09
N VAL A 148 -51.39 -9.53 3.82
CA VAL A 148 -52.23 -10.43 3.01
C VAL A 148 -52.24 -11.84 3.60
N ALA A 149 -51.07 -12.38 3.93
CA ALA A 149 -50.95 -13.74 4.49
C ALA A 149 -51.65 -13.91 5.85
N PHE A 150 -51.71 -12.85 6.67
CA PHE A 150 -52.42 -12.89 7.95
C PHE A 150 -53.93 -12.65 7.84
N MET A 151 -54.40 -11.94 6.80
CA MET A 151 -55.81 -11.63 6.62
C MET A 151 -56.59 -12.67 5.81
N GLU A 152 -55.93 -13.48 4.99
CA GLU A 152 -56.57 -14.66 4.38
C GLU A 152 -56.54 -15.84 5.38
N PRO A 153 -57.67 -16.21 6.02
CA PRO A 153 -57.72 -17.48 6.74
C PRO A 153 -57.47 -18.60 5.72
N PRO A 154 -56.73 -19.67 6.10
CA PRO A 154 -56.49 -20.78 5.19
C PRO A 154 -57.85 -21.31 4.73
N ALA A 155 -58.10 -21.27 3.43
CA ALA A 155 -59.21 -21.97 2.82
C ALA A 155 -58.93 -23.47 3.02
N ILE A 156 -59.37 -24.02 4.16
CA ILE A 156 -59.42 -25.45 4.42
C ILE A 156 -60.52 -25.99 3.51
N GLY A 157 -60.22 -26.10 2.22
CA GLY A 157 -60.98 -26.91 1.29
C GLY A 157 -60.67 -28.36 1.61
N ILE A 158 -61.56 -29.01 2.37
CA ILE A 158 -61.59 -30.46 2.47
C ILE A 158 -62.03 -30.96 1.09
N PRO A 159 -61.16 -31.63 0.30
CA PRO A 159 -61.62 -32.25 -0.94
C PRO A 159 -62.57 -33.42 -0.59
N PRO A 160 -63.63 -33.65 -1.40
CA PRO A 160 -64.53 -34.79 -1.22
C PRO A 160 -63.84 -36.13 -1.45
#